data_AF-A0A964KKR3-F1
#
_entry.id   AF-A0A964KKR3-F1
#
_cell.length_a   1.000
_cell.length_b   1.000
_cell.length_c   1.000
_cell.angle_alpha   90.00
_cell.angle_beta   90.00
_cell.angle_gamma   90.00
#
_symmetry.space_group_name_H-M   'P 1'
#
loop_
_entity.id
_entity.type
_entity.pdbx_description
1 polymer ?
#
loop_
_entity_poly.entity_id
_entity_poly.type
_entity_poly.pdbx_seq_one_letter_code
_entity_poly.pdbx_strand_id
1 'polypeptide(L)'
;MHTSPMYDQPVPVSPRRRWWRRIPDRHLRLVALVAVIAVTAVAFLLLNVLRLSAKESLGYPALFLVSLLGNATVILPVPSIIAVCSGGIALTPLFVGLVAGVGMALGEVTGYLAGFSGSELASKSRVYRRVQPWMRRRGWLVVMAFASIPNPFFDMVGLAAGATRMPIWKFLAAAWAGKTVMAIVTAHGCALGYDFFRSLAHVTG
;
A
#
# COMPACT_ATOMS: atom_id res chain seq x y z
N MET A 1 -57.81 -46.60 7.34
CA MET A 1 -56.54 -46.45 6.61
C MET A 1 -56.29 -44.97 6.38
N HIS A 2 -55.47 -44.35 7.21
CA HIS A 2 -54.98 -42.98 7.03
C HIS A 2 -53.47 -43.01 7.25
N THR A 3 -52.71 -42.96 6.15
CA THR A 3 -51.26 -42.76 6.16
C THR A 3 -50.99 -41.30 5.82
N SER A 4 -50.81 -40.48 6.84
CA SER A 4 -50.35 -39.10 6.67
C SER A 4 -48.88 -39.09 6.24
N PRO A 5 -48.47 -38.24 5.28
CA PRO A 5 -47.08 -38.20 4.83
C PRO A 5 -46.17 -37.58 5.89
N MET A 6 -45.21 -38.38 6.36
CA MET A 6 -44.14 -38.02 7.28
C MET A 6 -43.03 -37.26 6.54
N TYR A 7 -43.32 -36.06 6.03
CA TYR A 7 -42.30 -35.24 5.35
C TYR A 7 -42.60 -33.74 5.44
N ASP A 8 -42.54 -33.20 6.66
CA ASP A 8 -42.35 -31.75 6.83
C ASP A 8 -41.76 -31.42 8.21
N GLN A 9 -40.61 -32.01 8.52
CA GLN A 9 -39.80 -31.55 9.65
C GLN A 9 -38.73 -30.61 9.09
N PRO A 10 -38.79 -29.29 9.36
CA PRO A 10 -37.75 -28.38 8.93
C PRO A 10 -36.41 -28.81 9.55
N VAL A 11 -35.41 -29.06 8.70
CA VAL A 11 -34.06 -29.41 9.14
C VAL A 11 -33.57 -28.31 10.08
N PRO A 12 -33.19 -28.60 11.34
CA PRO A 12 -32.73 -27.56 12.26
C PRO A 12 -31.42 -26.97 11.73
N VAL A 13 -31.52 -25.75 11.18
CA VAL A 13 -30.35 -24.99 10.74
C VAL A 13 -29.60 -24.57 12.00
N SER A 14 -28.57 -25.32 12.37
CA SER A 14 -27.73 -24.94 13.52
C SER A 14 -27.26 -23.49 13.36
N PRO A 15 -27.39 -22.63 14.39
CA PRO A 15 -26.83 -21.30 14.33
C PRO A 15 -25.31 -21.49 14.26
N ARG A 16 -24.70 -21.31 13.09
CA ARG A 16 -23.23 -21.19 12.96
C ARG A 16 -22.81 -20.04 13.86
N ARG A 17 -22.43 -20.35 15.09
CA ARG A 17 -21.88 -19.42 16.09
C ARG A 17 -20.66 -18.77 15.45
N ARG A 18 -20.85 -17.56 14.95
CA ARG A 18 -19.79 -16.68 14.46
C ARG A 18 -18.97 -16.23 15.66
N TRP A 19 -17.94 -17.00 15.99
CA TRP A 19 -17.04 -16.77 17.12
C TRP A 19 -16.26 -15.44 17.02
N TRP A 20 -16.18 -14.86 15.82
CA TRP A 20 -15.45 -13.63 15.50
C TRP A 20 -16.19 -12.31 15.80
N ARG A 21 -17.37 -12.36 16.45
CA ARG A 21 -18.19 -11.16 16.78
C ARG A 21 -17.96 -10.58 18.18
N ARG A 22 -16.80 -10.82 18.81
CA ARG A 22 -16.51 -10.38 20.19
C ARG A 22 -15.27 -9.50 20.35
N ILE A 23 -14.98 -8.64 19.38
CA ILE A 23 -14.12 -7.47 19.65
C ILE A 23 -15.07 -6.27 19.74
N PRO A 24 -15.16 -5.56 20.88
CA PRO A 24 -16.07 -4.43 20.99
C PRO A 24 -15.64 -3.32 20.03
N ASP A 25 -16.52 -2.91 19.11
CA ASP A 25 -16.24 -1.97 18.00
C ASP A 25 -15.55 -0.67 18.44
N ARG A 26 -15.73 -0.26 19.70
CA ARG A 26 -15.06 0.89 20.32
C ARG A 26 -13.53 0.77 20.41
N HIS A 27 -13.00 -0.42 20.72
CA HIS A 27 -11.55 -0.61 20.87
C HIS A 27 -10.86 -0.63 19.51
N LEU A 28 -11.51 -1.19 18.48
CA LEU A 28 -10.98 -1.17 17.12
C LEU A 28 -10.91 0.27 16.55
N ARG A 29 -11.94 1.09 16.81
CA ARG A 29 -11.97 2.51 16.44
C ARG A 29 -10.92 3.33 17.19
N LEU A 30 -10.73 3.06 18.48
CA LEU A 30 -9.69 3.70 19.30
C LEU A 30 -8.28 3.33 18.81
N VAL A 31 -8.04 2.05 18.51
CA VAL A 31 -6.74 1.60 17.96
C VAL A 31 -6.48 2.25 16.60
N ALA A 32 -7.49 2.34 15.73
CA ALA A 32 -7.36 3.03 14.45
C ALA A 32 -7.05 4.54 14.61
N LEU A 33 -7.74 5.23 15.52
CA LEU A 33 -7.48 6.65 15.81
C LEU A 33 -6.07 6.88 16.39
N VAL A 34 -5.66 6.05 17.35
CA VAL A 34 -4.32 6.13 17.94
C VAL A 34 -3.25 5.83 16.89
N ALA A 35 -3.47 4.85 16.01
CA ALA A 35 -2.56 4.57 14.91
C ALA A 35 -2.44 5.76 13.95
N VAL A 36 -3.56 6.41 13.59
CA VAL A 36 -3.55 7.63 12.75
C VAL A 36 -2.77 8.77 13.42
N ILE A 37 -3.00 9.01 14.72
CA ILE A 37 -2.30 10.07 15.46
C ILE A 37 -0.79 9.75 15.56
N ALA A 38 -0.43 8.51 15.90
CA ALA A 38 0.96 8.08 16.01
C ALA A 38 1.68 8.19 14.66
N VAL A 39 1.04 7.74 13.58
CA VAL A 39 1.55 7.91 12.21
C VAL A 39 1.75 9.38 11.86
N THR A 40 0.76 10.24 12.15
CA THR A 40 0.85 11.69 11.87
C THR A 40 2.01 12.31 12.63
N ALA A 41 2.16 11.98 13.92
CA ALA A 41 3.22 12.49 14.77
C ALA A 41 4.59 12.02 14.26
N VAL A 42 4.75 10.73 13.93
CA VAL A 42 5.98 10.18 13.39
C VAL A 42 6.32 10.81 12.04
N ALA A 43 5.35 10.99 11.15
CA ALA A 43 5.55 11.67 9.87
C ALA A 43 5.99 13.12 10.06
N PHE A 44 5.34 13.86 10.96
CA PHE A 44 5.70 15.26 11.27
C PHE A 44 7.10 15.38 11.88
N LEU A 45 7.42 14.51 12.86
CA LEU A 45 8.73 14.46 13.50
C LEU A 45 9.82 14.08 12.50
N LEU A 46 9.55 13.12 11.62
CA LEU A 46 10.48 12.73 10.56
C LEU A 46 10.71 13.90 9.61
N LEU A 47 9.66 14.53 9.09
CA LEU A 47 9.78 15.71 8.22
C LEU A 47 10.58 16.85 8.89
N ASN A 48 10.41 17.04 10.20
CA ASN A 48 11.17 18.03 10.96
C ASN A 48 12.65 17.66 11.11
N VAL A 49 12.96 16.39 11.44
CA VAL A 49 14.34 15.87 11.52
C VAL A 49 15.03 15.94 10.15
N LEU A 50 14.31 15.68 9.06
CA LEU A 50 14.84 15.77 7.69
C LEU A 50 15.14 17.21 7.25
N ARG A 51 14.30 18.18 7.64
CA ARG A 51 14.60 19.61 7.43
C ARG A 51 15.88 20.04 8.14
N LEU A 52 16.14 19.47 9.32
CA LEU A 52 17.32 19.77 10.13
C LEU A 52 18.58 19.02 9.66
N SER A 53 18.42 17.82 9.07
CA SER A 53 19.51 16.94 8.62
C SER A 53 19.95 17.17 7.17
N ALA A 54 19.44 18.23 6.52
CA ALA A 54 19.84 18.62 5.16
C ALA A 54 21.33 19.03 5.05
N LYS A 55 22.07 19.08 6.16
CA LYS A 55 23.53 19.14 6.20
C LYS A 55 24.07 17.78 6.65
N GLU A 56 24.47 17.00 5.65
CA GLU A 56 25.39 15.85 5.72
C GLU A 56 24.82 14.49 6.20
N SER A 57 24.84 13.53 5.27
CA SER A 57 24.78 12.06 5.41
C SER A 57 23.44 11.30 5.47
N LEU A 58 22.28 11.93 5.72
CA LEU A 58 21.02 11.17 5.93
C LEU A 58 20.15 10.91 4.68
N GLY A 59 20.61 11.24 3.46
CA GLY A 59 19.77 11.29 2.24
C GLY A 59 19.00 10.01 1.90
N TYR A 60 19.67 8.86 1.72
CA TYR A 60 19.03 7.60 1.34
C TYR A 60 18.26 6.92 2.49
N PRO A 61 18.79 6.84 3.73
CA PRO A 61 18.04 6.29 4.86
C PRO A 61 16.76 7.07 5.16
N ALA A 62 16.81 8.40 5.06
CA ALA A 62 15.65 9.26 5.17
C ALA A 62 14.59 8.94 4.10
N LEU A 63 15.02 8.89 2.84
CA LEU A 63 14.16 8.58 1.71
C LEU A 63 13.47 7.24 1.90
N PHE A 64 14.21 6.20 2.31
CA PHE A 64 13.66 4.89 2.62
C PHE A 64 12.54 4.96 3.66
N LEU A 65 12.78 5.63 4.80
CA LEU A 65 11.81 5.73 5.89
C LEU A 65 10.57 6.53 5.49
N VAL A 66 10.73 7.63 4.76
CA VAL A 66 9.60 8.41 4.26
C VAL A 66 8.78 7.61 3.26
N SER A 67 9.43 6.90 2.33
CA SER A 67 8.76 6.04 1.36
C SER A 67 8.05 4.85 2.02
N LEU A 68 8.65 4.28 3.06
CA LEU A 68 8.07 3.21 3.88
C LEU A 68 6.81 3.70 4.60
N LEU A 69 6.93 4.79 5.35
CA LEU A 69 5.83 5.31 6.14
C LEU A 69 4.72 5.89 5.27
N GLY A 70 5.06 6.59 4.18
CA GLY A 70 4.08 7.17 3.28
C GLY A 70 3.21 6.15 2.55
N ASN A 71 3.72 4.93 2.33
CA ASN A 71 2.93 3.84 1.76
C ASN A 71 2.36 2.88 2.81
N ALA A 72 2.83 2.93 4.07
CA ALA A 72 2.28 2.12 5.15
C ALA A 72 0.88 2.59 5.59
N THR A 73 0.51 3.83 5.25
CA THR A 73 -0.59 4.55 5.88
C THR A 73 -1.78 4.67 4.93
N VAL A 74 -2.78 3.82 5.14
CA VAL A 74 -4.03 3.76 4.33
C VAL A 74 -4.84 5.07 4.32
N ILE A 75 -4.59 6.01 5.25
CA ILE A 75 -5.47 7.16 5.53
C ILE A 75 -4.79 8.52 5.32
N LEU A 76 -3.45 8.60 5.34
CA LEU A 76 -2.73 9.86 5.18
C LEU A 76 -1.85 9.79 3.94
N PRO A 77 -2.21 10.47 2.85
CA PRO A 77 -1.34 10.57 1.70
C PRO A 77 -0.16 11.46 2.09
N VAL A 78 0.89 10.86 2.67
CA VAL A 78 2.23 11.44 2.54
C VAL A 78 2.67 11.06 1.14
N PRO A 79 2.74 11.99 0.18
CA PRO A 79 3.06 11.63 -1.18
C PRO A 79 4.52 11.20 -1.22
N SER A 80 4.79 9.90 -1.11
CA SER A 80 6.11 9.31 -1.27
C SER A 80 6.75 9.73 -2.59
N ILE A 81 5.92 10.06 -3.59
CA ILE A 81 6.27 10.73 -4.85
C ILE A 81 7.03 12.05 -4.64
N ILE A 82 6.63 12.90 -3.70
CA ILE A 82 7.33 14.16 -3.42
C ILE A 82 8.73 13.86 -2.87
N ALA A 83 8.84 12.91 -1.93
CA ALA A 83 10.14 12.51 -1.39
C ALA A 83 11.05 11.93 -2.47
N VAL A 84 10.51 11.09 -3.37
CA VAL A 84 11.23 10.55 -4.53
C VAL A 84 11.65 11.67 -5.50
N CYS A 85 10.78 12.64 -5.75
CA CYS A 85 11.06 13.77 -6.63
C CYS A 85 12.16 14.67 -6.05
N SER A 86 12.05 15.06 -4.79
CA SER A 86 13.09 15.83 -4.09
C SER A 86 14.41 15.06 -3.99
N GLY A 87 14.34 13.76 -3.71
CA GLY A 87 15.50 12.87 -3.72
C GLY A 87 16.14 12.79 -5.10
N GLY A 88 15.35 12.73 -6.17
CA GLY A 88 15.85 12.70 -7.55
C GLY A 88 16.60 13.97 -7.96
N ILE A 89 16.22 15.13 -7.43
CA ILE A 89 16.91 16.40 -7.67
C ILE A 89 18.22 16.49 -6.84
N ALA A 90 18.22 15.96 -5.62
CA ALA A 90 19.33 16.13 -4.68
C ALA A 90 20.36 14.98 -4.65
N LEU A 91 19.99 13.79 -5.12
CA LEU A 91 20.77 12.55 -5.04
C LEU A 91 20.82 11.85 -6.41
N THR A 92 21.53 10.72 -6.50
CA THR A 92 21.60 9.94 -7.73
C THR A 92 20.24 9.26 -8.04
N PRO A 93 19.55 9.61 -9.14
CA PRO A 93 18.15 9.20 -9.38
C PRO A 93 17.92 7.68 -9.42
N LEU A 94 18.91 6.91 -9.91
CA LEU A 94 18.83 5.46 -9.94
C LEU A 94 18.74 4.84 -8.53
N PHE A 95 19.62 5.28 -7.62
CA PHE A 95 19.65 4.78 -6.25
C PHE A 95 18.45 5.27 -5.44
N VAL A 96 17.98 6.50 -5.71
CA VAL A 96 16.72 7.02 -5.15
C VAL A 96 15.58 6.08 -5.49
N GLY A 97 15.46 5.69 -6.76
CA GLY A 97 14.41 4.78 -7.20
C GLY A 97 14.47 3.39 -6.56
N LEU A 98 15.67 2.81 -6.44
CA LEU A 98 15.89 1.52 -5.79
C LEU A 98 15.52 1.56 -4.29
N VAL A 99 16.05 2.54 -3.56
CA VAL A 99 15.86 2.67 -2.10
C VAL A 99 14.40 3.00 -1.77
N ALA A 100 13.82 3.96 -2.47
CA ALA A 100 12.40 4.30 -2.30
C ALA A 100 11.50 3.13 -2.70
N GLY A 101 11.83 2.41 -3.77
CA GLY A 101 11.10 1.22 -4.22
C GLY A 101 10.98 0.15 -3.13
N VAL A 102 12.08 -0.13 -2.40
CA VAL A 102 12.05 -1.09 -1.27
C VAL A 102 11.17 -0.56 -0.14
N GLY A 103 11.38 0.70 0.29
CA GLY A 103 10.57 1.31 1.35
C GLY A 103 9.08 1.27 1.01
N MET A 104 8.72 1.71 -0.19
CA MET A 104 7.36 1.68 -0.71
C MET A 104 6.77 0.27 -0.69
N ALA A 105 7.47 -0.74 -1.19
CA ALA A 105 6.95 -2.11 -1.23
C ALA A 105 6.74 -2.72 0.17
N LEU A 106 7.61 -2.38 1.12
CA LEU A 106 7.44 -2.78 2.52
C LEU A 106 6.26 -2.07 3.19
N GLY A 107 6.01 -0.80 2.85
CA GLY A 107 4.85 -0.06 3.36
C GLY A 107 3.55 -0.74 2.97
N GLU A 108 3.46 -1.22 1.73
CA GLU A 108 2.28 -1.89 1.16
C GLU A 108 1.94 -3.24 1.83
N VAL A 109 2.85 -3.78 2.63
CA VAL A 109 2.59 -4.98 3.44
C VAL A 109 1.44 -4.74 4.41
N THR A 110 1.24 -3.52 4.90
CA THR A 110 0.11 -3.21 5.80
C THR A 110 -1.24 -3.43 5.09
N GLY A 111 -1.38 -2.96 3.85
CA GLY A 111 -2.57 -3.19 3.02
C GLY A 111 -2.78 -4.67 2.69
N TYR A 112 -1.69 -5.38 2.36
CA TYR A 112 -1.73 -6.83 2.14
C TYR A 112 -2.22 -7.59 3.39
N LEU A 113 -1.69 -7.27 4.57
CA LEU A 113 -2.08 -7.92 5.83
C LEU A 113 -3.53 -7.60 6.22
N ALA A 114 -3.99 -6.37 5.96
CA ALA A 114 -5.38 -5.99 6.14
C ALA A 114 -6.31 -6.84 5.26
N GLY A 115 -5.95 -7.01 3.99
CA GLY A 115 -6.65 -7.89 3.05
C GLY A 115 -6.64 -9.35 3.48
N PHE A 116 -5.48 -9.87 3.91
CA PHE A 116 -5.31 -11.24 4.36
C PHE A 116 -6.19 -11.54 5.58
N SER A 117 -6.17 -10.65 6.57
CA SER A 117 -6.97 -10.75 7.81
C SER A 117 -8.48 -10.67 7.52
N GLY A 118 -8.88 -9.84 6.55
CA GLY A 118 -10.27 -9.69 6.12
C GLY A 118 -10.75 -10.73 5.10
N SER A 119 -9.91 -11.69 4.69
CA SER A 119 -10.17 -12.58 3.55
C SER A 119 -11.48 -13.39 3.67
N GLU A 120 -11.83 -13.86 4.87
CA GLU A 120 -13.04 -14.64 5.09
C GLU A 120 -14.32 -13.80 4.91
N LEU A 121 -14.30 -12.54 5.34
CA LEU A 121 -15.42 -11.62 5.13
C LEU A 121 -15.48 -11.15 3.67
N ALA A 122 -14.32 -10.85 3.08
CA ALA A 122 -14.20 -10.44 1.68
C ALA A 122 -14.69 -11.52 0.72
N SER A 123 -14.50 -12.81 1.03
CA SER A 123 -14.93 -13.95 0.18
C SER A 123 -16.43 -13.96 -0.16
N LYS A 124 -17.24 -13.29 0.66
CA LYS A 124 -18.70 -13.18 0.49
C LYS A 124 -19.12 -11.97 -0.35
N SER A 125 -18.20 -11.06 -0.64
CA SER A 125 -18.45 -9.86 -1.43
C SER A 125 -18.43 -10.13 -2.94
N ARG A 126 -19.29 -9.42 -3.68
CA ARG A 126 -19.29 -9.44 -5.16
C ARG A 126 -17.97 -8.92 -5.74
N VAL A 127 -17.31 -7.98 -5.06
CA VAL A 127 -16.03 -7.40 -5.46
C VAL A 127 -14.93 -8.46 -5.46
N TYR A 128 -14.85 -9.25 -4.39
CA TYR A 128 -13.88 -10.34 -4.28
C TYR A 128 -14.03 -11.35 -5.42
N ARG A 129 -15.25 -11.78 -5.72
CA ARG A 129 -15.53 -12.72 -6.83
C ARG A 129 -15.14 -12.16 -8.20
N ARG A 130 -15.16 -10.84 -8.38
CA ARG A 130 -14.76 -10.18 -9.63
C ARG A 130 -13.25 -10.03 -9.77
N VAL A 131 -12.54 -9.76 -8.67
CA VAL A 131 -11.08 -9.56 -8.66
C VAL A 131 -10.31 -10.89 -8.58
N GLN A 132 -10.88 -11.91 -7.91
CA GLN A 132 -10.25 -13.21 -7.71
C GLN A 132 -9.77 -13.89 -9.02
N PRO A 133 -10.51 -13.91 -10.14
CA PRO A 133 -10.03 -14.51 -11.39
C PRO A 133 -8.75 -13.84 -11.93
N TRP A 134 -8.65 -12.52 -11.80
CA TRP A 134 -7.50 -11.73 -12.24
C TRP A 134 -6.27 -12.06 -11.40
N MET A 135 -6.46 -12.07 -10.07
CA MET A 135 -5.42 -12.45 -9.10
C MET A 135 -4.96 -13.91 -9.26
N ARG A 136 -5.87 -14.85 -9.51
CA ARG A 136 -5.52 -16.27 -9.66
C ARG A 136 -4.75 -16.58 -10.94
N ARG A 137 -5.09 -15.92 -12.06
CA ARG A 137 -4.40 -16.18 -13.34
C ARG A 137 -3.00 -15.58 -13.37
N ARG A 138 -2.89 -14.29 -13.02
CA ARG A 138 -1.66 -13.50 -13.20
C ARG A 138 -1.50 -12.42 -12.11
N GLY A 139 -1.80 -12.75 -10.86
CA GLY A 139 -1.79 -11.79 -9.75
C GLY A 139 -0.49 -11.00 -9.60
N TRP A 140 0.66 -11.64 -9.80
CA TRP A 140 1.96 -10.95 -9.77
C TRP A 140 2.13 -9.89 -10.88
N LEU A 141 1.62 -10.15 -12.09
CA LEU A 141 1.63 -9.16 -13.17
C LEU A 141 0.67 -8.01 -12.90
N VAL A 142 -0.49 -8.30 -12.31
CA VAL A 142 -1.46 -7.26 -11.93
C VAL A 142 -0.85 -6.36 -10.85
N VAL A 143 -0.24 -6.94 -9.81
CA VAL A 143 0.46 -6.17 -8.78
C VAL A 143 1.57 -5.34 -9.41
N MET A 144 2.44 -5.94 -10.23
CA MET A 144 3.55 -5.21 -10.85
C MET A 144 3.06 -4.07 -11.76
N ALA A 145 2.09 -4.32 -12.63
CA ALA A 145 1.57 -3.31 -13.56
C ALA A 145 0.93 -2.13 -12.83
N PHE A 146 0.10 -2.40 -11.80
CA PHE A 146 -0.49 -1.33 -10.99
C PHE A 146 0.55 -0.67 -10.07
N ALA A 147 1.62 -1.35 -9.66
CA ALA A 147 2.70 -0.74 -8.88
C ALA A 147 3.56 0.23 -9.71
N SER A 148 3.74 -0.05 -11.02
CA SER A 148 4.56 0.75 -11.92
C SER A 148 3.94 2.09 -12.34
N ILE A 149 2.62 2.21 -12.24
CA ILE A 149 1.90 3.42 -12.64
C ILE A 149 1.61 4.24 -11.37
N PRO A 150 1.90 5.54 -11.34
CA PRO A 150 1.47 6.41 -10.25
C PRO A 150 -0.05 6.49 -10.24
N ASN A 151 -0.70 5.58 -9.51
CA ASN A 151 -2.14 5.53 -9.36
C ASN A 151 -2.52 5.48 -7.86
N PRO A 152 -3.59 6.18 -7.47
CA PRO A 152 -4.04 6.21 -6.08
C PRO A 152 -4.75 4.92 -5.64
N PHE A 153 -4.87 3.93 -6.51
CA PHE A 153 -5.66 2.72 -6.27
C PHE A 153 -4.80 1.49 -5.95
N PHE A 154 -3.48 1.63 -5.89
CA PHE A 154 -2.59 0.49 -5.65
C PHE A 154 -2.83 -0.17 -4.29
N ASP A 155 -3.19 0.60 -3.27
CA ASP A 155 -3.57 0.09 -1.94
C ASP A 155 -4.70 -0.95 -2.02
N MET A 156 -5.65 -0.77 -2.95
CA MET A 156 -6.72 -1.74 -3.20
C MET A 156 -6.19 -3.04 -3.83
N VAL A 157 -5.14 -2.96 -4.64
CA VAL A 157 -4.47 -4.12 -5.22
C VAL A 157 -3.71 -4.88 -4.14
N GLY A 158 -3.03 -4.19 -3.22
CA GLY A 158 -2.42 -4.80 -2.04
C GLY A 158 -3.45 -5.53 -1.17
N LEU A 159 -4.56 -4.88 -0.86
CA LEU A 159 -5.67 -5.48 -0.11
C LEU A 159 -6.28 -6.69 -0.84
N ALA A 160 -6.47 -6.59 -2.16
CA ALA A 160 -6.98 -7.71 -2.97
C ALA A 160 -6.00 -8.89 -3.03
N ALA A 161 -4.69 -8.63 -3.15
CA ALA A 161 -3.64 -9.65 -3.14
C ALA A 161 -3.62 -10.40 -1.80
N GLY A 162 -3.75 -9.67 -0.69
CA GLY A 162 -3.91 -10.25 0.64
C GLY A 162 -5.18 -11.06 0.79
N ALA A 163 -6.32 -10.50 0.38
CA ALA A 163 -7.63 -11.15 0.48
C ALA A 163 -7.70 -12.47 -0.33
N THR A 164 -7.02 -12.51 -1.48
CA THR A 164 -6.94 -13.70 -2.34
C THR A 164 -5.82 -14.67 -1.93
N ARG A 165 -5.11 -14.38 -0.82
CA ARG A 165 -4.01 -15.18 -0.27
C ARG A 165 -2.88 -15.44 -1.25
N MET A 166 -2.54 -14.43 -2.06
CA MET A 166 -1.36 -14.47 -2.92
C MET A 166 -0.11 -14.65 -2.04
N PRO A 167 0.86 -15.54 -2.36
CA PRO A 167 2.06 -15.69 -1.54
C PRO A 167 2.81 -14.36 -1.34
N ILE A 168 3.14 -14.04 -0.09
CA ILE A 168 3.69 -12.72 0.28
C ILE A 168 4.98 -12.37 -0.49
N TRP A 169 5.86 -13.33 -0.75
CA TRP A 169 7.08 -13.09 -1.51
C TRP A 169 6.79 -12.69 -2.97
N LYS A 170 5.74 -13.27 -3.59
CA LYS A 170 5.33 -12.92 -4.96
C LYS A 170 4.77 -11.51 -4.99
N PHE A 171 4.01 -11.15 -3.95
CA PHE A 171 3.46 -9.81 -3.80
C PHE A 171 4.60 -8.80 -3.61
N LEU A 172 5.50 -9.04 -2.66
CA LEU A 172 6.65 -8.18 -2.39
C LEU A 172 7.56 -8.01 -3.60
N ALA A 173 7.93 -9.10 -4.29
CA ALA A 173 8.78 -9.02 -5.47
C ALA A 173 8.12 -8.22 -6.60
N ALA A 174 6.83 -8.46 -6.86
CA ALA A 174 6.08 -7.74 -7.89
C ALA A 174 5.85 -6.26 -7.52
N ALA A 175 5.49 -5.97 -6.27
CA ALA A 175 5.28 -4.62 -5.77
C ALA A 175 6.60 -3.83 -5.77
N TRP A 176 7.68 -4.45 -5.32
CA TRP A 176 9.01 -3.85 -5.36
C TRP A 176 9.47 -3.54 -6.78
N ALA A 177 9.33 -4.49 -7.71
CA ALA A 177 9.69 -4.26 -9.11
C ALA A 177 8.91 -3.08 -9.70
N GLY A 178 7.58 -3.05 -9.51
CA GLY A 178 6.77 -1.96 -10.04
C GLY A 178 7.03 -0.62 -9.36
N LYS A 179 7.06 -0.56 -8.03
CA LYS A 179 7.35 0.69 -7.27
C LYS A 179 8.74 1.22 -7.57
N THR A 180 9.72 0.34 -7.82
CA THR A 180 11.08 0.74 -8.24
C THR A 180 11.05 1.39 -9.62
N VAL A 181 10.36 0.78 -10.60
CA VAL A 181 10.20 1.37 -11.93
C VAL A 181 9.52 2.74 -11.83
N MET A 182 8.41 2.82 -11.10
CA MET A 182 7.70 4.07 -10.86
C MET A 182 8.64 5.13 -10.24
N ALA A 183 9.40 4.76 -9.20
CA ALA A 183 10.29 5.67 -8.49
C ALA A 183 11.46 6.15 -9.35
N ILE A 184 12.08 5.27 -10.13
CA ILE A 184 13.16 5.63 -11.06
C ILE A 184 12.65 6.64 -12.09
N VAL A 185 11.48 6.37 -12.69
CA VAL A 185 10.86 7.26 -13.69
C VAL A 185 10.55 8.62 -13.05
N THR A 186 9.95 8.63 -11.86
CA THR A 186 9.67 9.88 -11.14
C THR A 186 10.94 10.64 -10.78
N ALA A 187 11.98 9.97 -10.26
CA ALA A 187 13.22 10.61 -9.86
C ALA A 187 13.94 11.26 -11.05
N HIS A 188 14.07 10.54 -12.18
CA HIS A 188 14.68 11.09 -13.40
C HIS A 188 13.83 12.20 -14.01
N GLY A 189 12.51 12.02 -14.04
CA GLY A 189 11.60 13.05 -14.55
C GLY A 189 11.72 14.37 -13.78
N CYS A 190 11.83 14.30 -12.46
CA CYS A 190 12.04 15.48 -11.62
C CYS A 190 13.42 16.11 -11.79
N ALA A 191 14.49 15.31 -11.86
CA ALA A 191 15.84 15.81 -12.09
C ALA A 191 15.97 16.56 -13.43
N LEU A 192 15.54 15.92 -14.52
CA LEU A 192 15.58 16.52 -15.86
C LEU A 192 14.67 17.74 -15.96
N GLY A 193 13.48 17.70 -15.35
CA GLY A 193 12.58 18.85 -15.30
C GLY A 193 13.20 20.04 -14.57
N TYR A 194 13.87 19.80 -13.44
CA TYR A 194 14.57 20.83 -12.69
C TYR A 194 15.70 21.47 -13.51
N ASP A 195 16.53 20.65 -14.17
CA ASP A 195 17.63 21.13 -15.02
C ASP A 195 17.12 21.95 -16.21
N PHE A 196 16.03 21.51 -16.84
CA PHE A 196 15.37 22.25 -17.93
C PHE A 196 14.90 23.63 -17.46
N PHE A 197 14.17 23.71 -16.34
CA PHE A 197 13.72 24.99 -15.78
C PHE A 197 14.87 25.91 -15.40
N ARG A 198 15.94 25.36 -14.82
CA ARG A 198 17.16 26.11 -14.49
C ARG A 198 17.83 26.68 -15.75
N SER A 199 17.89 25.92 -16.83
CA SER A 199 18.49 26.39 -18.09
C SER A 199 17.70 27.54 -18.73
N LEU A 200 16.36 27.46 -18.72
CA LEU A 200 15.48 28.54 -19.18
C LEU A 200 15.69 29.83 -18.39
N ALA A 201 15.75 29.73 -17.06
CA ALA A 201 15.94 30.88 -16.18
C ALA A 201 17.28 31.61 -16.41
N HIS A 202 18.33 30.90 -16.82
CA HIS A 202 19.63 31.48 -17.16
C HIS A 202 19.70 32.10 -18.56
N VAL A 203 18.81 31.70 -19.49
CA VAL A 203 18.78 32.25 -20.86
C VAL A 203 17.97 33.55 -20.92
N THR A 204 17.06 33.78 -19.97
CA THR A 204 16.15 34.94 -19.94
C THR A 204 16.55 36.05 -18.96
N GLY A 205 17.70 35.96 -18.29
CA GLY A 205 18.21 36.97 -17.34
C GLY A 205 19.61 37.43 -17.71
#